data_AF-A0A2U1ZZF1-F1
#
_entry.id   AF-A0A2U1ZZF1-F1
#
_cell.length_a   1.000
_cell.length_b   1.000
_cell.length_c   1.000
_cell.angle_alpha   90.00
_cell.angle_beta   90.00
_cell.angle_gamma   90.00
#
_symmetry.space_group_name_H-M   'P 1'
#
loop_
_entity.id
_entity.type
_entity.pdbx_description
1 polymer ?
#
loop_
_entity_poly.entity_id
_entity_poly.type
_entity_poly.pdbx_seq_one_letter_code
_entity_poly.pdbx_strand_id
1 'polypeptide(L)'
;MTQDDPETPARPLTRRELRALRESGVLPAVSDEGPTAEPVAEPEPVAEPEPVAEPEPVPVTEAAPRPVPAAVPSAPAATTTSTIPTIPTAPADLDLTAPLAPEPTPSDVLTARAGRNVPVAVGVGVGLVGLLLASLFIRKEAFGLFALVTVAGALIELRAALARQNITLPVLPIMVGTVGMFVSAYLAGTEALLVAFVLTAGGVFVWCVLDGGGLRVLRNASAAIFVTAYVPFLASFLALALAEDDGAWRVLIVVALIVACDTGGWAAGVTFGRHALAPTISPKKSWEGLGGSLLLSSVVGALLVSLALDAPWYVGAGIGALAVLAGMVGDLGESLIKRDLGMKDMGAMLPGHGGVLDRVDSLLVAAPVVVTALALAAPAL
;
A
#
# COMPACT_ATOMS: atom_id res chain seq x y z
N MET A 1 -53.01 -34.50 -3.89
CA MET A 1 -52.55 -35.90 -3.99
C MET A 1 -51.59 -35.91 -5.16
N THR A 2 -50.27 -35.72 -5.04
CA THR A 2 -49.20 -36.17 -4.10
C THR A 2 -48.08 -35.11 -4.15
N GLN A 3 -47.71 -34.39 -3.08
CA GLN A 3 -46.80 -34.69 -1.96
C GLN A 3 -45.35 -35.07 -2.34
N ASP A 4 -44.44 -34.13 -2.00
CA ASP A 4 -43.01 -34.14 -1.64
C ASP A 4 -42.05 -35.27 -2.06
N ASP A 5 -40.85 -34.87 -2.55
CA ASP A 5 -39.61 -35.12 -1.79
C ASP A 5 -38.47 -34.17 -2.25
N PRO A 6 -37.69 -33.56 -1.33
CA PRO A 6 -36.55 -32.70 -1.64
C PRO A 6 -35.26 -33.51 -1.89
N GLU A 7 -34.41 -33.02 -2.80
CA GLU A 7 -33.10 -33.60 -3.13
C GLU A 7 -32.26 -33.86 -1.87
N THR A 8 -31.98 -35.15 -1.65
CA THR A 8 -31.10 -35.63 -0.58
C THR A 8 -29.63 -35.32 -0.93
N PRO A 9 -28.79 -34.79 -0.02
CA PRO A 9 -27.37 -34.65 -0.26
C PRO A 9 -26.71 -36.04 -0.38
N ALA A 10 -25.98 -36.27 -1.46
CA ALA A 10 -25.34 -37.54 -1.77
C ALA A 10 -24.45 -38.02 -0.61
N ARG A 11 -24.68 -39.24 -0.14
CA ARG A 11 -23.91 -39.88 0.94
C ARG A 11 -22.44 -40.03 0.51
N PRO A 12 -21.45 -39.75 1.39
CA PRO A 12 -20.06 -40.02 1.09
C PRO A 12 -19.81 -41.53 0.87
N LEU A 13 -19.14 -41.85 -0.23
CA LEU A 13 -18.81 -43.22 -0.62
C LEU A 13 -17.97 -43.92 0.46
N THR A 14 -18.30 -45.18 0.74
CA THR A 14 -17.54 -46.00 1.69
C THR A 14 -16.18 -46.40 1.09
N ARG A 15 -15.21 -46.73 1.95
CA ARG A 15 -13.87 -47.19 1.52
C ARG A 15 -13.92 -48.40 0.57
N ARG A 16 -14.95 -49.24 0.68
CA ARG A 16 -15.14 -50.39 -0.22
C ARG A 16 -15.62 -49.97 -1.61
N GLU A 17 -16.52 -49.00 -1.69
CA GLU A 17 -17.02 -48.46 -2.97
C GLU A 17 -15.93 -47.67 -3.71
N LEU A 18 -15.13 -46.88 -2.99
CA LEU A 18 -13.97 -46.18 -3.56
C LEU A 18 -12.93 -47.16 -4.12
N ARG A 19 -12.75 -48.32 -3.47
CA ARG A 19 -11.84 -49.37 -3.95
C ARG A 19 -12.37 -50.04 -5.21
N ALA A 20 -13.67 -50.36 -5.28
CA ALA A 20 -14.30 -50.90 -6.48
C ALA A 20 -14.25 -49.93 -7.67
N LEU A 21 -14.35 -48.61 -7.42
CA LEU A 21 -14.21 -47.57 -8.44
C LEU A 21 -12.77 -47.39 -8.96
N ARG A 22 -11.76 -47.67 -8.11
CA ARG A 22 -10.35 -47.74 -8.54
C ARG A 22 -10.07 -49.02 -9.33
N GLU A 23 -10.64 -50.15 -8.92
CA GLU A 23 -10.48 -51.45 -9.61
C GLU A 23 -11.19 -51.48 -10.97
N SER A 24 -12.28 -50.71 -11.15
CA SER A 24 -12.98 -50.54 -12.43
C SER A 24 -12.38 -49.48 -13.36
N GLY A 25 -11.28 -48.82 -12.95
CA GLY A 25 -10.57 -47.85 -13.77
C GLY A 25 -11.27 -46.49 -13.92
N VAL A 26 -12.34 -46.24 -13.15
CA VAL A 26 -13.08 -44.97 -13.15
C VAL A 26 -12.31 -43.88 -12.39
N LEU A 27 -11.49 -44.26 -11.41
CA LEU A 27 -10.62 -43.35 -10.65
C LEU A 27 -9.13 -43.66 -10.91
N PRO A 28 -8.27 -42.65 -11.06
CA PRO A 28 -6.84 -42.85 -11.28
C PRO A 28 -6.15 -43.48 -10.06
N ALA A 29 -5.17 -44.34 -10.33
CA ALA A 29 -4.34 -44.97 -9.29
C ALA A 29 -3.40 -43.93 -8.66
N VAL A 30 -3.33 -43.89 -7.32
CA VAL A 30 -2.39 -43.06 -6.58
C VAL A 30 -1.20 -43.94 -6.19
N SER A 31 0.00 -43.56 -6.60
CA SER A 31 1.27 -44.21 -6.25
C SER A 31 1.77 -43.70 -4.89
N ASP A 32 1.94 -44.61 -3.92
CA ASP A 32 2.57 -44.36 -2.62
C ASP A 32 4.10 -44.40 -2.76
N GLU A 33 4.75 -43.27 -3.07
CA GLU A 33 6.18 -43.06 -2.78
C GLU A 33 6.42 -41.58 -2.43
N GLY A 34 6.61 -41.29 -1.14
CA GLY A 34 7.11 -40.01 -0.61
C GLY A 34 8.60 -40.12 -0.24
N PRO A 35 9.37 -39.01 -0.23
CA PRO A 35 10.79 -39.06 0.06
C PRO A 35 11.07 -39.26 1.56
N THR A 36 12.06 -40.10 1.81
CA THR A 36 12.57 -40.71 3.05
C THR A 36 13.17 -39.74 4.07
N ALA A 37 12.89 -39.98 5.36
CA ALA A 37 13.52 -39.35 6.51
C ALA A 37 14.77 -40.12 6.99
N GLU A 38 15.79 -39.40 7.45
CA GLU A 38 17.05 -39.91 8.05
C GLU A 38 16.83 -40.62 9.40
N PRO A 39 17.74 -41.53 9.83
CA PRO A 39 17.52 -42.39 10.98
C PRO A 39 17.84 -41.69 12.32
N VAL A 40 16.87 -41.73 13.24
CA VAL A 40 17.00 -41.27 14.63
C VAL A 40 17.63 -42.38 15.47
N ALA A 41 18.63 -42.02 16.28
CA ALA A 41 19.37 -42.90 17.19
C ALA A 41 18.50 -43.43 18.35
N GLU A 42 18.83 -44.63 18.85
CA GLU A 42 18.16 -45.34 19.94
C GLU A 42 18.21 -44.57 21.29
N PRO A 43 17.19 -44.70 22.16
CA PRO A 43 17.18 -44.06 23.47
C PRO A 43 17.95 -44.86 24.53
N GLU A 44 18.79 -44.17 25.31
CA GLU A 44 19.44 -44.69 26.52
C GLU A 44 18.45 -44.94 27.68
N PRO A 45 18.78 -45.85 28.63
CA PRO A 45 17.90 -46.21 29.74
C PRO A 45 17.87 -45.11 30.82
N VAL A 46 16.66 -44.74 31.22
CA VAL A 46 16.37 -43.75 32.27
C VAL A 46 16.72 -44.32 33.66
N ALA A 47 17.54 -43.60 34.42
CA ALA A 47 17.84 -43.87 35.82
C ALA A 47 16.67 -43.48 36.75
N GLU A 48 16.47 -44.26 37.81
CA GLU A 48 15.45 -44.02 38.87
C GLU A 48 15.67 -42.69 39.61
N PRO A 49 14.62 -41.94 39.97
CA PRO A 49 14.76 -40.75 40.81
C PRO A 49 14.78 -41.09 42.31
N GLU A 50 15.72 -40.50 43.04
CA GLU A 50 15.83 -40.52 44.51
C GLU A 50 14.64 -39.82 45.22
N PRO A 51 14.33 -40.18 46.48
CA PRO A 51 13.20 -39.63 47.22
C PRO A 51 13.52 -38.24 47.78
N VAL A 52 12.77 -37.21 47.37
CA VAL A 52 12.83 -35.86 47.96
C VAL A 52 11.76 -35.72 49.05
N ALA A 53 12.19 -35.17 50.19
CA ALA A 53 11.47 -35.04 51.45
C ALA A 53 10.19 -34.16 51.38
N GLU A 54 9.21 -34.50 52.23
CA GLU A 54 7.95 -33.77 52.44
C GLU A 54 8.15 -32.33 52.93
N PRO A 55 7.37 -31.34 52.46
CA PRO A 55 7.32 -30.02 53.07
C PRO A 55 6.25 -29.95 54.19
N GLU A 56 6.61 -29.33 55.31
CA GLU A 56 5.74 -29.04 56.46
C GLU A 56 4.56 -28.10 56.13
N PRO A 57 3.44 -28.17 56.87
CA PRO A 57 2.23 -27.40 56.58
C PRO A 57 2.33 -25.94 57.09
N VAL A 58 2.05 -24.98 56.20
CA VAL A 58 1.93 -23.54 56.50
C VAL A 58 0.49 -23.21 56.96
N PRO A 59 0.26 -22.30 57.93
CA PRO A 59 -1.06 -22.05 58.51
C PRO A 59 -1.99 -21.31 57.55
N VAL A 60 -3.25 -21.77 57.48
CA VAL A 60 -4.34 -21.12 56.74
C VAL A 60 -4.75 -19.84 57.46
N THR A 61 -4.56 -18.68 56.81
CA THR A 61 -5.12 -17.41 57.26
C THR A 61 -6.55 -17.27 56.73
N GLU A 62 -7.48 -17.02 57.63
CA GLU A 62 -8.92 -16.85 57.43
C GLU A 62 -9.23 -15.67 56.48
N ALA A 63 -9.76 -15.98 55.30
CA ALA A 63 -10.25 -14.98 54.35
C ALA A 63 -11.72 -14.65 54.62
N ALA A 64 -12.01 -13.36 54.77
CA ALA A 64 -13.34 -12.81 55.05
C ALA A 64 -14.44 -13.26 54.04
N PRO A 65 -15.70 -13.39 54.49
CA PRO A 65 -16.79 -13.88 53.64
C PRO A 65 -17.18 -12.88 52.54
N ARG A 66 -17.24 -13.36 51.30
CA ARG A 66 -17.81 -12.64 50.15
C ARG A 66 -19.34 -12.55 50.27
N PRO A 67 -19.99 -11.45 49.83
CA PRO A 67 -21.44 -11.33 49.88
C PRO A 67 -22.13 -12.27 48.87
N VAL A 68 -23.24 -12.87 49.32
CA VAL A 68 -24.14 -13.71 48.52
C VAL A 68 -24.86 -12.85 47.46
N PRO A 69 -24.90 -13.26 46.18
CA PRO A 69 -25.72 -12.57 45.18
C PRO A 69 -27.21 -12.78 45.46
N ALA A 70 -27.95 -11.68 45.50
CA ALA A 70 -29.41 -11.68 45.61
C ALA A 70 -30.07 -12.41 44.43
N ALA A 71 -31.21 -13.04 44.71
CA ALA A 71 -32.02 -13.83 43.79
C ALA A 71 -32.33 -13.08 42.47
N VAL A 72 -32.06 -13.76 41.35
CA VAL A 72 -32.51 -13.36 40.02
C VAL A 72 -34.02 -13.62 39.92
N PRO A 73 -34.87 -12.63 39.57
CA PRO A 73 -36.26 -12.89 39.23
C PRO A 73 -36.33 -13.74 37.96
N SER A 74 -37.08 -14.84 38.04
CA SER A 74 -37.43 -15.72 36.93
C SER A 74 -38.02 -14.95 35.74
N ALA A 75 -37.40 -15.11 34.58
CA ALA A 75 -37.87 -14.59 33.31
C ALA A 75 -39.26 -15.17 32.95
N PRO A 76 -40.23 -14.37 32.46
CA PRO A 76 -41.45 -14.90 31.89
C PRO A 76 -41.17 -15.61 30.56
N ALA A 77 -41.90 -16.70 30.32
CA ALA A 77 -41.81 -17.55 29.14
C ALA A 77 -41.82 -16.75 27.83
N ALA A 78 -40.85 -17.01 26.97
CA ALA A 78 -40.79 -16.48 25.62
C ALA A 78 -41.90 -17.11 24.76
N THR A 79 -42.94 -16.34 24.47
CA THR A 79 -43.84 -16.60 23.34
C THR A 79 -43.08 -16.24 22.06
N THR A 80 -42.72 -17.25 21.27
CA THR A 80 -42.16 -17.07 19.93
C THR A 80 -43.24 -16.54 18.98
N THR A 81 -43.39 -15.21 18.92
CA THR A 81 -44.11 -14.56 17.83
C THR A 81 -43.17 -14.45 16.64
N SER A 82 -43.48 -15.18 15.57
CA SER A 82 -42.84 -15.03 14.26
C SER A 82 -43.05 -13.60 13.75
N THR A 83 -42.04 -12.75 13.85
CA THR A 83 -42.01 -11.43 13.19
C THR A 83 -41.39 -11.59 11.81
N ILE A 84 -42.24 -11.58 10.79
CA ILE A 84 -41.85 -11.29 9.41
C ILE A 84 -41.15 -9.92 9.42
N PRO A 85 -39.97 -9.74 8.78
CA PRO A 85 -39.32 -8.44 8.72
C PRO A 85 -40.20 -7.47 7.93
N THR A 86 -40.68 -6.42 8.60
CA THR A 86 -41.45 -5.33 8.00
C THR A 86 -40.57 -4.59 7.00
N ILE A 87 -40.95 -4.61 5.72
CA ILE A 87 -40.35 -3.77 4.69
C ILE A 87 -40.51 -2.31 5.14
N PRO A 88 -39.45 -1.47 5.12
CA PRO A 88 -39.58 -0.06 5.45
C PRO A 88 -40.63 0.57 4.51
N THR A 89 -41.78 0.95 5.07
CA THR A 89 -42.77 1.76 4.35
C THR A 89 -42.12 3.08 3.97
N ALA A 90 -42.13 3.37 2.67
CA ALA A 90 -41.66 4.63 2.12
C ALA A 90 -42.31 5.81 2.87
N PRO A 91 -41.59 6.92 3.09
CA PRO A 91 -42.13 8.09 3.79
C PRO A 91 -43.44 8.54 3.14
N ALA A 92 -44.44 8.87 3.96
CA ALA A 92 -45.82 9.18 3.54
C ALA A 92 -45.95 10.47 2.69
N ASP A 93 -44.83 11.19 2.48
CA ASP A 93 -44.78 12.49 1.81
C ASP A 93 -44.07 12.41 0.44
N LEU A 94 -44.09 11.25 -0.21
CA LEU A 94 -43.62 11.09 -1.59
C LEU A 94 -44.65 11.70 -2.55
N ASP A 95 -44.48 13.00 -2.83
CA ASP A 95 -45.22 13.69 -3.88
C ASP A 95 -44.80 13.15 -5.26
N LEU A 96 -45.53 12.14 -5.73
CA LEU A 96 -45.39 11.52 -7.05
C LEU A 96 -45.79 12.47 -8.20
N THR A 97 -46.29 13.67 -7.89
CA THR A 97 -46.63 14.71 -8.87
C THR A 97 -45.58 15.81 -8.98
N ALA A 98 -44.56 15.79 -8.11
CA ALA A 98 -43.42 16.69 -8.23
C ALA A 98 -42.68 16.42 -9.56
N PRO A 99 -42.39 17.45 -10.37
CA PRO A 99 -41.59 17.27 -11.57
C PRO A 99 -40.27 16.61 -11.20
N LEU A 100 -39.95 15.47 -11.83
CA LEU A 100 -38.64 14.85 -11.72
C LEU A 100 -37.59 15.95 -11.96
N ALA A 101 -36.70 16.16 -10.99
CA ALA A 101 -35.60 17.09 -11.17
C ALA A 101 -34.92 16.73 -12.50
N PRO A 102 -34.76 17.70 -13.42
CA PRO A 102 -34.24 17.39 -14.74
C PRO A 102 -32.88 16.71 -14.57
N GLU A 103 -32.71 15.55 -15.21
CA GLU A 103 -31.41 14.87 -15.19
C GLU A 103 -30.35 15.85 -15.70
N PRO A 104 -29.20 15.98 -15.01
CA PRO A 104 -28.18 16.93 -15.39
C PRO A 104 -27.77 16.65 -16.83
N THR A 105 -27.88 17.66 -17.68
CA THR A 105 -27.55 17.51 -19.10
C THR A 105 -26.06 17.20 -19.25
N PRO A 106 -25.61 16.54 -20.34
CA PRO A 106 -24.19 16.33 -20.59
C PRO A 106 -23.37 17.63 -20.53
N SER A 107 -23.97 18.76 -20.90
CA SER A 107 -23.40 20.11 -20.72
C SER A 107 -23.21 20.51 -19.26
N ASP A 108 -24.13 20.17 -18.35
CA ASP A 108 -23.99 20.46 -16.92
C ASP A 108 -22.87 19.63 -16.28
N VAL A 109 -22.70 18.39 -16.72
CA VAL A 109 -21.59 17.51 -16.31
C VAL A 109 -20.25 18.01 -16.87
N LEU A 110 -20.22 18.54 -18.09
CA LEU A 110 -19.03 19.15 -18.67
C LEU A 110 -18.69 20.48 -18.00
N THR A 111 -19.69 21.29 -17.64
CA THR A 111 -19.50 22.58 -16.96
C THR A 111 -19.03 22.40 -15.51
N ALA A 112 -19.55 21.37 -14.80
CA ALA A 112 -19.06 20.98 -13.49
C ALA A 112 -17.59 20.45 -13.52
N ARG A 113 -17.16 19.85 -14.63
CA ARG A 113 -15.76 19.44 -14.85
C ARG A 113 -14.87 20.59 -15.33
N ALA A 114 -15.44 21.57 -16.04
CA ALA A 114 -14.76 22.78 -16.53
C ALA A 114 -14.61 23.86 -15.45
N GLY A 115 -15.34 23.78 -14.34
CA GLY A 115 -15.26 24.68 -13.19
C GLY A 115 -13.99 24.54 -12.32
N ARG A 116 -12.92 23.91 -12.83
CA ARG A 116 -11.61 23.96 -12.20
C ARG A 116 -10.93 25.24 -12.65
N ASN A 117 -10.48 26.07 -11.72
CA ASN A 117 -9.69 27.26 -12.04
C ASN A 117 -8.34 26.83 -12.63
N VAL A 118 -8.31 26.51 -13.94
CA VAL A 118 -7.11 26.10 -14.68
C VAL A 118 -5.95 27.09 -14.46
N PRO A 119 -6.17 28.43 -14.41
CA PRO A 119 -5.09 29.36 -14.08
C PRO A 119 -4.50 29.17 -12.68
N VAL A 120 -5.33 28.85 -11.68
CA VAL A 120 -4.87 28.57 -10.30
C VAL A 120 -4.09 27.26 -10.27
N ALA A 121 -4.52 26.25 -11.01
CA ALA A 121 -3.79 25.00 -11.12
C ALA A 121 -2.42 25.22 -11.79
N VAL A 122 -2.37 25.92 -12.92
CA VAL A 122 -1.08 26.23 -13.57
C VAL A 122 -0.18 27.05 -12.63
N GLY A 123 -0.73 28.04 -11.92
CA GLY A 123 0.02 28.86 -10.97
C GLY A 123 0.63 28.05 -9.82
N VAL A 124 -0.15 27.16 -9.20
CA VAL A 124 0.34 26.28 -8.12
C VAL A 124 1.39 25.29 -8.66
N GLY A 125 1.16 24.71 -9.85
CA GLY A 125 2.12 23.78 -10.46
C GLY A 125 3.46 24.44 -10.77
N VAL A 126 3.45 25.61 -11.42
CA VAL A 126 4.66 26.40 -11.70
C VAL A 126 5.34 26.84 -10.39
N GLY A 127 4.56 27.25 -9.40
CA GLY A 127 5.08 27.61 -8.08
C GLY A 127 5.79 26.44 -7.38
N LEU A 128 5.23 25.23 -7.43
CA LEU A 128 5.83 24.03 -6.84
C LEU A 128 7.10 23.61 -7.59
N VAL A 129 7.12 23.68 -8.92
CA VAL A 129 8.33 23.41 -9.71
C VAL A 129 9.41 24.45 -9.41
N GLY A 130 9.04 25.73 -9.35
CA GLY A 130 9.95 26.81 -8.99
C GLY A 130 10.51 26.65 -7.58
N LEU A 131 9.67 26.27 -6.61
CA LEU A 131 10.09 25.97 -5.24
C LEU A 131 11.02 24.76 -5.19
N LEU A 132 10.72 23.69 -5.91
CA LEU A 132 11.58 22.50 -6.01
C LEU A 132 12.96 22.89 -6.56
N LEU A 133 13.02 23.59 -7.69
CA LEU A 133 14.29 24.01 -8.30
C LEU A 133 15.06 24.97 -7.39
N ALA A 134 14.39 25.96 -6.79
CA ALA A 134 15.00 26.89 -5.85
C ALA A 134 15.55 26.15 -4.61
N SER A 135 14.79 25.21 -4.05
CA SER A 135 15.22 24.40 -2.91
C SER A 135 16.42 23.52 -3.25
N LEU A 136 16.56 23.10 -4.51
CA LEU A 136 17.61 22.18 -4.93
C LEU A 136 18.94 22.88 -5.21
N PHE A 137 18.90 24.06 -5.85
CA PHE A 137 20.10 24.78 -6.30
C PHE A 137 20.55 25.93 -5.38
N ILE A 138 19.69 26.43 -4.48
CA ILE A 138 20.09 27.47 -3.51
C ILE A 138 20.74 26.85 -2.28
N ARG A 139 20.10 25.83 -1.69
CA ARG A 139 20.57 25.15 -0.46
C ARG A 139 20.08 23.71 -0.41
N LYS A 140 21.00 22.73 -0.50
CA LYS A 140 20.66 21.30 -0.46
C LYS A 140 19.75 20.94 0.75
N GLU A 141 19.95 21.59 1.89
CA GLU A 141 19.16 21.34 3.10
C GLU A 141 17.70 21.81 2.97
N ALA A 142 17.45 22.84 2.17
CA ALA A 142 16.10 23.32 1.90
C ALA A 142 15.29 22.29 1.09
N PHE A 143 15.92 21.59 0.15
CA PHE A 143 15.29 20.47 -0.54
C PHE A 143 14.96 19.33 0.42
N GLY A 144 15.85 19.01 1.36
CA GLY A 144 15.58 17.99 2.39
C GLY A 144 14.31 18.30 3.19
N LEU A 145 14.14 19.56 3.62
CA LEU A 145 12.92 20.01 4.29
C LEU A 145 11.69 19.92 3.36
N PHE A 146 11.81 20.35 2.11
CA PHE A 146 10.73 20.25 1.12
C PHE A 146 10.27 18.80 0.90
N ALA A 147 11.21 17.87 0.76
CA ALA A 147 10.93 16.45 0.62
C ALA A 147 10.24 15.87 1.87
N LEU A 148 10.72 16.21 3.07
CA LEU A 148 10.09 15.80 4.33
C LEU A 148 8.65 16.32 4.46
N VAL A 149 8.40 17.58 4.11
CA VAL A 149 7.04 18.17 4.11
C VAL A 149 6.13 17.46 3.10
N THR A 150 6.64 17.15 1.92
CA THR A 150 5.89 16.42 0.88
C THR A 150 5.53 15.00 1.35
N VAL A 151 6.48 14.27 1.93
CA VAL A 151 6.24 12.95 2.53
C VAL A 151 5.24 13.05 3.68
N ALA A 152 5.33 14.07 4.54
CA ALA A 152 4.38 14.29 5.61
C ALA A 152 2.94 14.48 5.08
N GLY A 153 2.78 15.27 4.02
CA GLY A 153 1.49 15.46 3.34
C GLY A 153 0.93 14.15 2.79
N ALA A 154 1.76 13.38 2.07
CA ALA A 154 1.38 12.06 1.55
C ALA A 154 0.97 11.09 2.67
N LEU A 155 1.69 11.09 3.80
CA LEU A 155 1.35 10.26 4.96
C LEU A 155 0.03 10.66 5.61
N ILE A 156 -0.29 11.96 5.68
CA ILE A 156 -1.56 12.45 6.21
C ILE A 156 -2.72 11.99 5.32
N GLU A 157 -2.58 12.08 4.00
CA GLU A 157 -3.60 11.59 3.05
C GLU A 157 -3.79 10.09 3.16
N LEU A 158 -2.70 9.32 3.20
CA LEU A 158 -2.75 7.87 3.28
C LEU A 158 -3.34 7.40 4.62
N ARG A 159 -3.02 8.09 5.72
CA ARG A 159 -3.68 7.88 7.03
C ARG A 159 -5.18 8.11 6.93
N ALA A 160 -5.62 9.21 6.31
CA ALA A 160 -7.04 9.50 6.16
C ALA A 160 -7.76 8.46 5.28
N ALA A 161 -7.10 7.99 4.23
CA ALA A 161 -7.60 6.93 3.35
C ALA A 161 -7.76 5.60 4.09
N LEU A 162 -6.72 5.17 4.81
CA LEU A 162 -6.71 3.91 5.58
C LEU A 162 -7.66 3.94 6.78
N ALA A 163 -7.88 5.10 7.39
CA ALA A 163 -8.85 5.26 8.47
C ALA A 163 -10.28 4.90 8.02
N ARG A 164 -10.64 5.11 6.74
CA ARG A 164 -11.95 4.69 6.19
C ARG A 164 -12.14 3.17 6.20
N GLN A 165 -11.05 2.41 6.18
CA GLN A 165 -11.05 0.95 6.29
C GLN A 165 -10.79 0.46 7.73
N ASN A 166 -10.98 1.33 8.72
CA ASN A 166 -10.72 1.06 10.14
C ASN A 166 -9.26 0.71 10.46
N ILE A 167 -8.31 1.11 9.63
CA ILE A 167 -6.87 0.91 9.86
C ILE A 167 -6.32 2.17 10.52
N THR A 168 -5.71 2.03 11.69
CA THR A 168 -5.12 3.14 12.44
C THR A 168 -3.60 3.12 12.29
N LEU A 169 -3.05 4.15 11.66
CA LEU A 169 -1.61 4.32 11.50
C LEU A 169 -1.01 5.07 12.71
N PRO A 170 0.11 4.57 13.28
CA PRO A 170 0.84 5.29 14.32
C PRO A 170 1.71 6.38 13.68
N VAL A 171 1.10 7.54 13.40
CA VAL A 171 1.75 8.63 12.64
C VAL A 171 3.02 9.12 13.32
N LEU A 172 3.05 9.22 14.65
CA LEU A 172 4.20 9.76 15.37
C LEU A 172 5.49 8.96 15.11
N PRO A 173 5.55 7.63 15.37
CA PRO A 173 6.76 6.87 15.08
C PRO A 173 7.10 6.84 13.58
N ILE A 174 6.11 6.86 12.68
CA ILE A 174 6.37 6.94 11.23
C ILE A 174 7.04 8.27 10.88
N MET A 175 6.56 9.40 11.42
CA MET A 175 7.12 10.73 11.17
C MET A 175 8.53 10.88 11.74
N VAL A 176 8.76 10.40 12.98
CA VAL A 176 10.10 10.37 13.58
C VAL A 176 11.03 9.52 12.73
N GLY A 177 10.58 8.34 12.32
CA GLY A 177 11.33 7.46 11.43
C GLY A 177 11.57 8.04 10.05
N THR A 178 10.65 8.84 9.51
CA THR A 178 10.80 9.56 8.23
C THR A 178 11.97 10.54 8.30
N VAL A 179 12.03 11.36 9.35
CA VAL A 179 13.16 12.26 9.58
C VAL A 179 14.45 11.46 9.79
N GLY A 180 14.40 10.39 10.59
CA GLY A 180 15.53 9.49 10.82
C GLY A 180 16.09 8.89 9.54
N MET A 181 15.23 8.30 8.69
CA MET A 181 15.61 7.71 7.40
C MET A 181 16.23 8.74 6.46
N PHE A 182 15.65 9.94 6.36
CA PHE A 182 16.18 10.99 5.49
C PHE A 182 17.56 11.47 5.95
N VAL A 183 17.72 11.71 7.26
CA VAL A 183 18.98 12.16 7.85
C VAL A 183 20.05 11.06 7.77
N SER A 184 19.69 9.80 8.07
CA SER A 184 20.60 8.66 7.96
C SER A 184 21.06 8.41 6.53
N ALA A 185 20.14 8.48 5.56
CA ALA A 185 20.49 8.39 4.14
C ALA A 185 21.46 9.50 3.74
N TYR A 186 21.16 10.76 4.12
CA TYR A 186 21.98 11.90 3.73
C TYR A 186 23.38 11.90 4.36
N LEU A 187 23.51 11.48 5.63
CA LEU A 187 24.78 11.56 6.37
C LEU A 187 25.63 10.29 6.31
N ALA A 188 25.01 9.12 6.16
CA ALA A 188 25.68 7.84 6.35
C ALA A 188 25.32 6.78 5.28
N GLY A 189 24.59 7.18 4.24
CA GLY A 189 24.37 6.36 3.05
C GLY A 189 23.38 5.20 3.22
N THR A 190 23.48 4.22 2.32
CA THR A 190 22.46 3.17 2.12
C THR A 190 22.32 2.23 3.32
N GLU A 191 23.41 1.86 3.98
CA GLU A 191 23.37 0.98 5.16
C GLU A 191 22.63 1.65 6.32
N ALA A 192 22.93 2.93 6.57
CA ALA A 192 22.26 3.71 7.61
C ALA A 192 20.77 3.92 7.30
N LEU A 193 20.41 4.13 6.03
CA LEU A 193 19.01 4.16 5.60
C LEU A 193 18.28 2.85 5.92
N LEU A 194 18.90 1.70 5.60
CA LEU A 194 18.31 0.40 5.89
C LEU A 194 18.14 0.18 7.41
N VAL A 195 19.16 0.52 8.21
CA VAL A 195 19.07 0.44 9.68
C VAL A 195 17.95 1.35 10.21
N ALA A 196 17.87 2.59 9.74
CA ALA A 196 16.82 3.53 10.14
C ALA A 196 15.41 3.02 9.77
N PHE A 197 15.27 2.40 8.59
CA PHE A 197 14.02 1.75 8.17
C PHE A 197 13.66 0.58 9.10
N VAL A 198 14.59 -0.33 9.38
CA VAL A 198 14.35 -1.50 10.26
C VAL A 198 13.97 -1.04 11.68
N LEU A 199 14.67 -0.05 12.23
CA LEU A 199 14.35 0.53 13.53
C LEU A 199 12.97 1.19 13.54
N THR A 200 12.62 1.90 12.47
CA THR A 200 11.29 2.52 12.33
C THR A 200 10.20 1.46 12.23
N ALA A 201 10.39 0.43 11.41
CA ALA A 201 9.44 -0.67 11.26
C ALA A 201 9.23 -1.42 12.60
N GLY A 202 10.32 -1.68 13.34
CA GLY A 202 10.27 -2.24 14.69
C GLY A 202 9.55 -1.32 15.68
N GLY A 203 9.85 -0.02 15.68
CA GLY A 203 9.20 0.96 16.55
C GLY A 203 7.70 1.11 16.26
N VAL A 204 7.31 1.11 14.99
CA VAL A 204 5.92 1.11 14.54
C VAL A 204 5.21 -0.17 14.96
N PHE A 205 5.85 -1.33 14.81
CA PHE A 205 5.30 -2.61 15.27
C PHE A 205 5.06 -2.61 16.78
N VAL A 206 6.06 -2.21 17.58
CA VAL A 206 5.94 -2.09 19.04
C VAL A 206 4.82 -1.13 19.41
N TRP A 207 4.73 0.03 18.73
CA TRP A 207 3.64 0.98 18.96
C TRP A 207 2.28 0.32 18.72
N CYS A 208 2.09 -0.38 17.60
CA CYS A 208 0.83 -1.07 17.31
C CYS A 208 0.48 -2.17 18.32
N VAL A 209 1.48 -2.87 18.86
CA VAL A 209 1.30 -3.88 19.91
C VAL A 209 0.88 -3.25 21.24
N LEU A 210 1.45 -2.09 21.59
CA LEU A 210 1.10 -1.37 22.81
C LEU A 210 -0.27 -0.70 22.72
N ASP A 211 -0.66 -0.24 21.53
CA ASP A 211 -1.90 0.52 21.30
C ASP A 211 -3.14 -0.39 21.10
N GLY A 212 -2.95 -1.69 20.88
CA GLY A 212 -4.07 -2.61 20.60
C GLY A 212 -3.87 -4.03 21.12
N GLY A 213 -4.96 -4.66 21.57
CA GLY A 213 -5.04 -6.10 21.80
C GLY A 213 -5.78 -6.82 20.66
N GLY A 214 -5.23 -7.94 20.17
CA GLY A 214 -5.93 -8.86 19.25
C GLY A 214 -5.61 -8.70 17.75
N LEU A 215 -6.45 -9.27 16.87
CA LEU A 215 -6.23 -9.36 15.41
C LEU A 215 -6.08 -8.00 14.69
N ARG A 216 -6.48 -6.89 15.34
CA ARG A 216 -6.28 -5.53 14.84
C ARG A 216 -4.81 -5.12 14.80
N VAL A 217 -3.98 -5.67 15.69
CA VAL A 217 -2.54 -5.38 15.76
C VAL A 217 -1.86 -5.80 14.47
N LEU A 218 -2.11 -7.02 14.00
CA LEU A 218 -1.50 -7.53 12.77
C LEU A 218 -1.87 -6.67 11.56
N ARG A 219 -3.15 -6.28 11.43
CA ARG A 219 -3.63 -5.42 10.35
C ARG A 219 -3.00 -4.03 10.39
N ASN A 220 -2.99 -3.39 11.56
CA ASN A 220 -2.45 -2.04 11.71
C ASN A 220 -0.93 -2.01 11.54
N ALA A 221 -0.22 -2.99 12.11
CA ALA A 221 1.23 -3.09 12.01
C ALA A 221 1.67 -3.39 10.56
N SER A 222 1.02 -4.35 9.88
CA SER A 222 1.34 -4.65 8.47
C SER A 222 1.08 -3.44 7.57
N ALA A 223 -0.05 -2.75 7.74
CA ALA A 223 -0.33 -1.52 7.00
C ALA A 223 0.69 -0.42 7.32
N ALA A 224 1.07 -0.24 8.58
CA ALA A 224 2.01 0.81 8.97
C ALA A 224 3.44 0.54 8.50
N ILE A 225 3.89 -0.72 8.52
CA ILE A 225 5.18 -1.13 7.94
C ILE A 225 5.14 -0.93 6.42
N PHE A 226 4.06 -1.34 5.76
CA PHE A 226 3.87 -1.11 4.32
C PHE A 226 3.95 0.39 3.98
N VAL A 227 3.23 1.24 4.71
CA VAL A 227 3.25 2.70 4.51
C VAL A 227 4.65 3.27 4.74
N THR A 228 5.36 2.81 5.77
CA THR A 228 6.74 3.22 6.08
C THR A 228 7.70 2.82 4.96
N ALA A 229 7.55 1.61 4.42
CA ALA A 229 8.35 1.11 3.32
C ALA A 229 8.02 1.86 2.01
N TYR A 230 6.74 2.07 1.72
CA TYR A 230 6.26 2.61 0.46
C TYR A 230 6.53 4.11 0.30
N VAL A 231 6.30 4.91 1.35
CA VAL A 231 6.39 6.38 1.24
C VAL A 231 7.73 6.89 1.81
N PRO A 232 8.00 6.88 3.14
CA PRO A 232 9.26 7.40 3.67
C PRO A 232 10.51 6.71 3.14
N PHE A 233 10.55 5.38 3.13
CA PHE A 233 11.77 4.66 2.78
C PHE A 233 12.13 4.85 1.30
N LEU A 234 11.16 4.68 0.38
CA LEU A 234 11.41 4.93 -1.04
C LEU A 234 11.77 6.40 -1.33
N ALA A 235 11.06 7.36 -0.72
CA ALA A 235 11.41 8.78 -0.85
C ALA A 235 12.83 9.10 -0.36
N SER A 236 13.33 8.38 0.63
CA SER A 236 14.66 8.62 1.22
C SER A 236 15.80 8.27 0.27
N PHE A 237 15.56 7.59 -0.84
CA PHE A 237 16.56 7.45 -1.91
C PHE A 237 16.89 8.80 -2.57
N LEU A 238 15.98 9.77 -2.54
CA LEU A 238 16.30 11.14 -2.96
C LEU A 238 17.31 11.80 -2.02
N ALA A 239 17.33 11.43 -0.74
CA ALA A 239 18.33 11.91 0.21
C ALA A 239 19.71 11.30 -0.08
N LEU A 240 19.77 10.03 -0.48
CA LEU A 240 21.01 9.40 -0.97
C LEU A 240 21.54 10.14 -2.20
N ALA A 241 20.67 10.41 -3.18
CA ALA A 241 21.06 11.17 -4.38
C ALA A 241 21.54 12.58 -4.05
N LEU A 242 20.90 13.25 -3.10
CA LEU A 242 21.22 14.61 -2.69
C LEU A 242 22.57 14.71 -1.94
N ALA A 243 22.97 13.64 -1.25
CA ALA A 243 24.20 13.57 -0.48
C ALA A 243 25.46 13.63 -1.35
N GLU A 244 25.36 13.17 -2.60
CA GLU A 244 26.44 13.24 -3.59
C GLU A 244 26.82 14.70 -3.92
N ASP A 245 28.05 14.89 -4.42
CA ASP A 245 28.59 16.21 -4.73
C ASP A 245 27.73 16.93 -5.81
N ASP A 246 27.40 16.20 -6.87
CA ASP A 246 26.48 16.56 -7.95
C ASP A 246 24.99 16.29 -7.61
N GLY A 247 24.66 16.12 -6.32
CA GLY A 247 23.36 15.60 -5.89
C GLY A 247 22.12 16.40 -6.33
N ALA A 248 22.27 17.72 -6.55
CA ALA A 248 21.22 18.55 -7.13
C ALA A 248 20.84 18.07 -8.55
N TRP A 249 21.83 17.70 -9.37
CA TRP A 249 21.59 17.18 -10.72
C TRP A 249 20.99 15.78 -10.67
N ARG A 250 21.43 14.91 -9.76
CA ARG A 250 20.88 13.55 -9.61
C ARG A 250 19.39 13.60 -9.27
N VAL A 251 19.00 14.41 -8.30
CA VAL A 251 17.59 14.60 -7.94
C VAL A 251 16.80 15.21 -9.09
N LEU A 252 17.36 16.22 -9.78
CA LEU A 252 16.70 16.83 -10.94
C LEU A 252 16.47 15.80 -12.06
N ILE A 253 17.43 14.92 -12.32
CA ILE A 253 17.29 13.84 -13.31
C ILE A 253 16.13 12.92 -12.93
N VAL A 254 16.04 12.46 -11.68
CA VAL A 254 14.93 11.60 -11.23
C VAL A 254 13.58 12.28 -11.48
N VAL A 255 13.43 13.55 -11.07
CA VAL A 255 12.18 14.32 -11.24
C VAL A 255 11.88 14.54 -12.73
N ALA A 256 12.88 14.95 -13.52
CA ALA A 256 12.72 15.23 -14.94
C ALA A 256 12.32 13.98 -15.74
N LEU A 257 12.87 12.81 -15.38
CA LEU A 257 12.52 11.54 -16.03
C LEU A 257 11.06 11.14 -15.78
N ILE A 258 10.54 11.40 -14.58
CA ILE A 258 9.14 11.12 -14.24
C ILE A 258 8.20 12.12 -14.91
N VAL A 259 8.54 13.41 -14.91
CA VAL A 259 7.79 14.43 -15.65
C VAL A 259 7.77 14.10 -17.15
N ALA A 260 8.89 13.66 -17.71
CA ALA A 260 8.99 13.21 -19.09
C ALA A 260 8.15 11.94 -19.35
N CYS A 261 8.12 11.01 -18.40
CA CYS A 261 7.32 9.79 -18.50
C CYS A 261 5.84 10.12 -18.60
N ASP A 262 5.34 10.95 -17.69
CA ASP A 262 3.93 11.36 -17.66
C ASP A 262 3.55 12.18 -18.89
N THR A 263 4.42 13.11 -19.29
CA THR A 263 4.20 13.97 -20.46
C THR A 263 4.18 13.16 -21.75
N GLY A 264 5.15 12.27 -21.94
CA GLY A 264 5.25 11.40 -23.11
C GLY A 264 4.09 10.42 -23.20
N GLY A 265 3.70 9.86 -22.04
CA GLY A 265 2.59 8.93 -21.91
C GLY A 265 1.25 9.57 -22.21
N TRP A 266 1.02 10.76 -21.67
CA TRP A 266 -0.18 11.54 -21.97
C TRP A 266 -0.22 11.97 -23.44
N ALA A 267 0.88 12.52 -23.98
CA ALA A 267 0.91 13.01 -25.35
C ALA A 267 0.67 11.88 -26.37
N ALA A 268 1.38 10.76 -26.25
CA ALA A 268 1.19 9.61 -27.14
C ALA A 268 -0.13 8.89 -26.88
N GLY A 269 -0.58 8.83 -25.62
CA GLY A 269 -1.86 8.22 -25.25
C GLY A 269 -3.06 8.96 -25.82
N VAL A 270 -3.06 10.30 -25.81
CA VAL A 270 -4.16 11.10 -26.38
C VAL A 270 -4.17 11.08 -27.91
N THR A 271 -2.99 11.04 -28.54
CA THR A 271 -2.88 11.12 -30.01
C THR A 271 -2.99 9.76 -30.70
N PHE A 272 -2.44 8.71 -30.12
CA PHE A 272 -2.33 7.38 -30.72
C PHE A 272 -2.95 6.26 -29.89
N GLY A 273 -3.43 6.53 -28.66
CA GLY A 273 -3.93 5.52 -27.75
C GLY A 273 -5.11 4.73 -28.31
N ARG A 274 -4.91 3.43 -28.47
CA ARG A 274 -5.95 2.50 -28.93
C ARG A 274 -6.05 1.28 -28.02
N HIS A 275 -4.95 0.84 -27.43
CA HIS A 275 -4.91 -0.39 -26.64
C HIS A 275 -4.66 -0.07 -25.17
N ALA A 276 -5.66 -0.32 -24.33
CA ALA A 276 -5.53 -0.15 -22.88
C ALA A 276 -4.49 -1.12 -22.30
N LEU A 277 -3.62 -0.59 -21.44
CA LEU A 277 -2.50 -1.29 -20.81
C LEU A 277 -2.96 -2.17 -19.64
N ALA A 278 -3.85 -1.63 -18.81
CA ALA A 278 -4.39 -2.33 -17.65
C ALA A 278 -5.89 -2.02 -17.53
N PRO A 279 -6.79 -2.69 -18.29
CA PRO A 279 -8.21 -2.32 -18.36
C PRO A 279 -8.93 -2.38 -17.01
N THR A 280 -8.66 -3.42 -16.22
CA THR A 280 -9.25 -3.55 -14.88
C THR A 280 -8.70 -2.47 -13.98
N ILE A 281 -7.36 -2.34 -13.96
CA ILE A 281 -6.36 -1.34 -13.49
C ILE A 281 -6.60 0.17 -13.65
N SER A 282 -6.06 0.69 -14.73
CA SER A 282 -6.14 2.07 -15.12
C SER A 282 -6.61 2.07 -16.58
N PRO A 283 -7.92 2.22 -16.83
CA PRO A 283 -8.50 2.13 -18.17
C PRO A 283 -7.95 3.19 -19.14
N LYS A 284 -7.34 4.26 -18.61
CA LYS A 284 -6.83 5.39 -19.37
C LYS A 284 -5.37 5.22 -19.81
N LYS A 285 -4.63 4.27 -19.24
CA LYS A 285 -3.27 3.98 -19.68
C LYS A 285 -3.29 3.12 -20.93
N SER A 286 -2.49 3.47 -21.93
CA SER A 286 -2.39 2.73 -23.19
C SER A 286 -0.97 2.24 -23.46
N TRP A 287 -0.85 1.19 -24.26
CA TRP A 287 0.45 0.69 -24.74
C TRP A 287 1.16 1.72 -25.61
N GLU A 288 0.42 2.49 -26.41
CA GLU A 288 0.98 3.58 -27.20
C GLU A 288 1.49 4.72 -26.30
N GLY A 289 0.78 5.01 -25.21
CA GLY A 289 1.23 5.91 -24.16
C GLY A 289 2.56 5.45 -23.57
N LEU A 290 2.68 4.17 -23.19
CA LEU A 290 3.93 3.60 -22.67
C LEU A 290 5.10 3.80 -23.66
N GLY A 291 4.86 3.61 -24.96
CA GLY A 291 5.85 3.90 -26.01
C GLY A 291 6.29 5.36 -26.03
N GLY A 292 5.35 6.30 -25.87
CA GLY A 292 5.64 7.73 -25.75
C GLY A 292 6.44 8.09 -24.50
N SER A 293 6.10 7.50 -23.35
CA SER A 293 6.87 7.63 -22.10
C SER A 293 8.30 7.13 -22.29
N LEU A 294 8.47 5.93 -22.85
CA LEU A 294 9.78 5.34 -23.13
C LEU A 294 10.63 6.24 -24.01
N LEU A 295 10.07 6.75 -25.11
CA LEU A 295 10.80 7.63 -26.02
C LEU A 295 11.22 8.93 -25.33
N LEU A 296 10.27 9.64 -24.71
CA LEU A 296 10.56 10.96 -24.14
C LEU A 296 11.50 10.87 -22.93
N SER A 297 11.26 9.95 -22.00
CA SER A 297 12.16 9.76 -20.84
C SER A 297 13.53 9.27 -21.26
N SER A 298 13.66 8.42 -22.29
CA SER A 298 14.98 8.00 -22.79
C SER A 298 15.75 9.17 -23.42
N VAL A 299 15.07 10.05 -24.18
CA VAL A 299 15.70 11.25 -24.74
C VAL A 299 16.13 12.22 -23.63
N VAL A 300 15.25 12.50 -22.67
CA VAL A 300 15.57 13.37 -21.53
C VAL A 300 16.71 12.79 -20.70
N GLY A 301 16.71 11.48 -20.45
CA GLY A 301 17.79 10.79 -19.75
C GLY A 301 19.11 10.87 -20.51
N ALA A 302 19.11 10.60 -21.82
CA ALA A 302 20.29 10.72 -22.66
C ALA A 302 20.92 12.11 -22.58
N LEU A 303 20.09 13.16 -22.64
CA LEU A 303 20.55 14.55 -22.55
C LEU A 303 21.04 14.91 -21.14
N LEU A 304 20.22 14.72 -20.11
CA LEU A 304 20.58 15.21 -18.77
C LEU A 304 21.73 14.43 -18.14
N VAL A 305 21.75 13.10 -18.29
CA VAL A 305 22.83 12.27 -17.74
C VAL A 305 24.16 12.57 -18.43
N SER A 306 24.14 12.81 -19.76
CA SER A 306 25.38 13.16 -20.47
C SER A 306 25.86 14.58 -20.18
N LEU A 307 24.96 15.55 -20.10
CA LEU A 307 25.34 16.95 -19.90
C LEU A 307 25.64 17.30 -18.45
N ALA A 308 24.95 16.68 -17.50
CA ALA A 308 25.08 17.02 -16.08
C ALA A 308 26.07 16.12 -15.33
N LEU A 309 26.22 14.85 -15.75
CA LEU A 309 27.04 13.86 -15.04
C LEU A 309 28.20 13.30 -15.89
N ASP A 310 28.44 13.86 -17.08
CA ASP A 310 29.50 13.47 -18.02
C ASP A 310 29.52 11.97 -18.38
N ALA A 311 28.35 11.32 -18.33
CA ALA A 311 28.20 9.91 -18.66
C ALA A 311 27.73 9.69 -20.11
N PRO A 312 27.99 8.52 -20.73
CA PRO A 312 27.60 8.30 -22.12
C PRO A 312 26.09 8.39 -22.32
N TRP A 313 25.65 9.04 -23.41
CA TRP A 313 24.22 9.28 -23.68
C TRP A 313 23.36 8.01 -23.69
N TYR A 314 23.91 6.86 -24.11
CA TYR A 314 23.18 5.59 -24.14
C TYR A 314 22.93 5.03 -22.74
N VAL A 315 23.79 5.35 -21.76
CA VAL A 315 23.56 5.06 -20.34
C VAL A 315 22.37 5.88 -19.86
N GLY A 316 22.37 7.19 -20.16
CA GLY A 316 21.24 8.08 -19.84
C GLY A 316 19.93 7.61 -20.44
N ALA A 317 19.93 7.15 -21.70
CA ALA A 317 18.76 6.57 -22.35
C ALA A 317 18.25 5.32 -21.62
N GLY A 318 19.16 4.42 -21.23
CA GLY A 318 18.82 3.22 -20.46
C GLY A 318 18.20 3.54 -19.09
N ILE A 319 18.75 4.53 -18.38
CA ILE A 319 18.20 5.01 -17.10
C ILE A 319 16.81 5.63 -17.31
N GLY A 320 16.61 6.39 -18.39
CA GLY A 320 15.31 6.94 -18.76
C GLY A 320 14.26 5.86 -19.03
N ALA A 321 14.62 4.80 -19.76
CA ALA A 321 13.74 3.66 -19.99
C ALA A 321 13.39 2.93 -18.69
N LEU A 322 14.38 2.75 -17.81
CA LEU A 322 14.20 2.11 -16.51
C LEU A 322 13.27 2.93 -15.59
N ALA A 323 13.39 4.26 -15.61
CA ALA A 323 12.50 5.16 -14.88
C ALA A 323 11.03 4.99 -15.29
N VAL A 324 10.77 4.78 -16.59
CA VAL A 324 9.40 4.54 -17.10
C VAL A 324 8.83 3.24 -16.56
N LEU A 325 9.61 2.16 -16.55
CA LEU A 325 9.16 0.87 -16.00
C LEU A 325 8.86 0.99 -14.50
N ALA A 326 9.76 1.62 -13.74
CA ALA A 326 9.57 1.81 -12.30
C ALA A 326 8.40 2.75 -11.98
N GLY A 327 8.29 3.88 -12.69
CA GLY A 327 7.19 4.83 -12.53
C GLY A 327 5.84 4.22 -12.91
N MET A 328 5.79 3.37 -13.94
CA MET A 328 4.59 2.61 -14.31
C MET A 328 4.15 1.68 -13.17
N VAL A 329 5.07 0.99 -12.52
CA VAL A 329 4.78 0.14 -11.35
C VAL A 329 4.25 0.98 -10.19
N GLY A 330 4.83 2.16 -9.94
CA GLY A 330 4.36 3.09 -8.90
C GLY A 330 2.91 3.54 -9.09
N ASP A 331 2.59 4.05 -10.27
CA ASP A 331 1.25 4.58 -10.58
C ASP A 331 0.19 3.46 -10.69
N LEU A 332 0.57 2.28 -11.23
CA LEU A 332 -0.33 1.12 -11.16
C LEU A 332 -0.53 0.60 -9.73
N GLY A 333 0.52 0.61 -8.91
CA GLY A 333 0.45 0.25 -7.49
C GLY A 333 -0.46 1.18 -6.71
N GLU A 334 -0.34 2.49 -6.92
CA GLU A 334 -1.23 3.47 -6.31
C GLU A 334 -2.68 3.30 -6.80
N SER A 335 -2.87 3.09 -8.10
CA SER A 335 -4.20 2.81 -8.68
C SER A 335 -4.84 1.55 -8.08
N LEU A 336 -4.06 0.51 -7.75
CA LEU A 336 -4.53 -0.68 -7.03
C LEU A 336 -4.94 -0.34 -5.60
N ILE A 337 -4.09 0.39 -4.85
CA ILE A 337 -4.41 0.79 -3.48
C ILE A 337 -5.70 1.61 -3.46
N LYS A 338 -5.88 2.56 -4.39
CA LYS A 338 -7.10 3.37 -4.51
C LYS A 338 -8.34 2.48 -4.69
N ARG A 339 -8.25 1.49 -5.57
CA ARG A 339 -9.33 0.53 -5.85
C ARG A 339 -9.70 -0.31 -4.65
N ASP A 340 -8.71 -0.85 -3.95
CA ASP A 340 -8.93 -1.67 -2.76
C ASP A 340 -9.55 -0.85 -1.63
N LEU A 341 -9.23 0.44 -1.56
CA LEU A 341 -9.84 1.38 -0.62
C LEU A 341 -11.23 1.90 -1.07
N GLY A 342 -11.70 1.54 -2.26
CA GLY A 342 -12.97 2.02 -2.82
C GLY A 342 -12.96 3.52 -3.17
N MET A 343 -11.77 4.09 -3.38
CA MET A 343 -11.53 5.51 -3.59
C MET A 343 -11.02 5.79 -5.00
N LYS A 344 -11.23 7.02 -5.48
CA LYS A 344 -10.72 7.47 -6.78
C LYS A 344 -9.49 8.38 -6.67
N ASP A 345 -9.46 9.21 -5.64
CA ASP A 345 -8.38 10.16 -5.37
C ASP A 345 -7.98 10.02 -3.88
N MET A 346 -6.69 10.12 -3.54
CA MET A 346 -6.21 9.90 -2.16
C MET A 346 -6.57 11.05 -1.21
N GLY A 347 -6.71 12.26 -1.75
CA GLY A 347 -7.04 13.46 -0.99
C GLY A 347 -7.34 14.67 -1.89
N ALA A 348 -7.52 15.82 -1.25
CA ALA A 348 -7.74 17.11 -1.92
C ALA A 348 -6.82 18.20 -1.34
N MET A 349 -5.64 17.81 -0.82
CA MET A 349 -4.77 18.71 -0.07
C MET A 349 -4.17 19.82 -0.96
N LEU A 350 -4.04 19.58 -2.27
CA LEU A 350 -3.60 20.59 -3.23
C LEU A 350 -4.78 21.11 -4.08
N PRO A 351 -5.14 22.41 -3.97
CA PRO A 351 -6.20 23.00 -4.78
C PRO A 351 -5.95 22.78 -6.28
N GLY A 352 -6.92 22.14 -6.94
CA GLY A 352 -6.86 21.85 -8.38
C GLY A 352 -5.99 20.67 -8.82
N HIS A 353 -5.17 20.09 -7.93
CA HIS A 353 -4.20 19.03 -8.25
C HIS A 353 -4.47 17.66 -7.62
N GLY A 354 -5.44 17.55 -6.71
CA GLY A 354 -5.73 16.27 -6.05
C GLY A 354 -4.83 16.04 -4.85
N GLY A 355 -4.47 14.78 -4.59
CA GLY A 355 -3.61 14.41 -3.46
C GLY A 355 -2.14 14.73 -3.72
N VAL A 356 -1.37 14.92 -2.65
CA VAL A 356 0.10 14.92 -2.69
C VAL A 356 0.62 13.54 -3.09
N LEU A 357 0.00 12.46 -2.58
CA LEU A 357 0.42 11.09 -2.90
C LEU A 357 0.24 10.78 -4.40
N ASP A 358 -0.85 11.24 -5.01
CA ASP A 358 -1.13 11.11 -6.46
C ASP A 358 -0.10 11.84 -7.36
N ARG A 359 0.82 12.62 -6.76
CA ARG A 359 1.86 13.37 -7.48
C ARG A 359 3.26 12.82 -7.28
N VAL A 360 3.45 11.97 -6.27
CA VAL A 360 4.75 11.38 -5.95
C VAL A 360 4.75 9.86 -6.09
N ASP A 361 3.61 9.23 -6.36
CA ASP A 361 3.44 7.77 -6.51
C ASP A 361 4.43 7.12 -7.50
N SER A 362 4.54 7.67 -8.70
CA SER A 362 5.48 7.22 -9.73
C SER A 362 6.92 7.53 -9.34
N LEU A 363 7.15 8.69 -8.71
CA LEU A 363 8.45 9.13 -8.20
C LEU A 363 8.97 8.20 -7.09
N LEU A 364 8.11 7.75 -6.17
CA LEU A 364 8.49 6.90 -5.05
C LEU A 364 9.12 5.60 -5.55
N VAL A 365 8.48 4.90 -6.49
CA VAL A 365 9.02 3.64 -7.02
C VAL A 365 10.20 3.88 -7.96
N ALA A 366 10.21 4.99 -8.70
CA ALA A 366 11.31 5.31 -9.60
C ALA A 366 12.59 5.76 -8.88
N ALA A 367 12.47 6.47 -7.75
CA ALA A 367 13.61 7.00 -7.00
C ALA A 367 14.67 5.95 -6.68
N PRO A 368 14.40 4.81 -6.01
CA PRO A 368 15.42 3.82 -5.73
C PRO A 368 16.07 3.26 -6.99
N VAL A 369 15.27 2.99 -8.01
CA VAL A 369 15.73 2.39 -9.25
C VAL A 369 16.68 3.33 -10.01
N VAL A 370 16.27 4.59 -10.19
CA VAL A 370 17.05 5.59 -10.91
C VAL A 370 18.27 6.01 -10.11
N VAL A 371 18.13 6.25 -8.80
CA VAL A 371 19.26 6.67 -7.94
C VAL A 371 20.33 5.58 -7.89
N THR A 372 19.95 4.32 -7.73
CA THR A 372 20.92 3.22 -7.79
C THR A 372 21.55 3.09 -9.17
N ALA A 373 20.78 3.23 -10.26
CA ALA A 373 21.34 3.19 -11.61
C ALA A 373 22.34 4.33 -11.86
N LEU A 374 22.06 5.54 -11.38
CA LEU A 374 22.96 6.69 -11.46
C LEU A 374 24.24 6.46 -10.63
N ALA A 375 24.12 5.92 -9.42
CA ALA A 375 25.28 5.60 -8.58
C ALA A 375 26.22 4.57 -9.23
N LEU A 376 25.65 3.57 -9.94
CA LEU A 376 26.44 2.55 -10.63
C LEU A 376 27.06 3.05 -11.93
N ALA A 377 26.35 3.88 -12.68
CA ALA A 377 26.74 4.24 -14.04
C ALA A 377 27.49 5.57 -14.17
N ALA A 378 27.35 6.44 -13.18
CA ALA A 378 28.08 7.69 -13.02
C ALA A 378 28.44 7.84 -11.53
N PRO A 379 29.45 7.10 -11.01
CA PRO A 379 29.93 7.34 -9.66
C PRO A 379 30.37 8.80 -9.56
N ALA A 380 29.96 9.50 -8.50
CA ALA A 380 30.35 10.90 -8.31
C ALA A 380 31.89 11.01 -8.31
N LEU A 381 32.40 12.02 -9.01
CA LEU A 381 33.83 12.26 -9.23
C LEU A 381 34.52 12.88 -8.01
#